data_AF-A0A6P5NZC0-F1
#
_entry.id   AF-A0A6P5NZC0-F1
#
_cell.length_a   1.000
_cell.length_b   1.000
_cell.length_c   1.000
_cell.angle_alpha   90.00
_cell.angle_beta   90.00
_cell.angle_gamma   90.00
#
_symmetry.space_group_name_H-M   'P 1'
#
loop_
_entity.id
_entity.type
_entity.pdbx_description
1 polymer ?
#
loop_
_entity_poly.entity_id
_entity_poly.type
_entity_poly.pdbx_seq_one_letter_code
_entity_poly.pdbx_strand_id
1 'polypeptide(L)'
;MEQTRKIPNQPLPTPTSQSKKRRTPLLSFLSKVSWKLRLQKRELLKNVLFVLAERARDPNAKKRRLAMRGLGALAQEAPDKVRKYKKVMLDLLVRGLYDPVSSEVIHESVKTLTIMLGKIQGHGLGSFFIDITLQARTLLDDACKMTVRACVPYLKPRKEPSFQSEEDQKNRRLSRQLSHCHPEVLLFFYSNKIL
;
A
#
# COMPACT_ATOMS: atom_id res chain seq x y z
N MET A 1 -25.87 -72.59 -66.06
CA MET A 1 -26.97 -71.62 -66.18
C MET A 1 -27.76 -71.76 -64.88
N GLU A 2 -28.00 -70.77 -64.02
CA GLU A 2 -28.10 -69.34 -64.19
C GLU A 2 -27.56 -68.57 -62.97
N GLN A 3 -27.17 -67.33 -63.27
CA GLN A 3 -26.63 -66.30 -62.39
C GLN A 3 -27.75 -65.66 -61.56
N THR A 4 -27.58 -65.58 -60.24
CA THR A 4 -28.40 -64.70 -59.40
C THR A 4 -27.72 -63.33 -59.29
N ARG A 5 -28.32 -62.35 -59.97
CA ARG A 5 -27.94 -60.93 -59.97
C ARG A 5 -28.03 -60.33 -58.56
N LYS A 6 -26.98 -59.65 -58.11
CA LYS A 6 -27.06 -58.61 -57.07
C LYS A 6 -26.47 -57.30 -57.61
N ILE A 7 -27.29 -56.27 -57.48
CA ILE A 7 -27.15 -54.89 -57.93
C ILE A 7 -25.93 -54.22 -57.27
N PRO A 8 -25.10 -53.44 -57.99
CA PRO A 8 -24.12 -52.56 -57.37
C PRO A 8 -24.81 -51.32 -56.81
N ASN A 9 -24.69 -51.11 -55.50
CA ASN A 9 -25.10 -49.87 -54.84
C ASN A 9 -24.26 -48.71 -55.36
N GLN A 10 -24.94 -47.70 -55.89
CA GLN A 10 -24.38 -46.39 -56.21
C GLN A 10 -24.53 -45.49 -54.98
N PRO A 11 -23.46 -44.89 -54.43
CA PRO A 11 -23.59 -43.77 -53.51
C PRO A 11 -23.50 -42.44 -54.27
N LEU A 12 -24.50 -41.60 -54.04
CA LEU A 12 -24.63 -40.20 -54.42
C LEU A 12 -23.35 -39.38 -54.08
N PRO A 13 -22.88 -38.46 -54.95
CA PRO A 13 -21.78 -37.56 -54.60
C PRO A 13 -22.26 -36.53 -53.57
N THR A 14 -21.64 -36.55 -52.39
CA THR A 14 -21.79 -35.48 -51.39
C THR A 14 -20.84 -34.32 -51.71
N PRO A 15 -21.23 -33.07 -51.46
CA PRO A 15 -20.43 -31.91 -51.83
C PRO A 15 -19.18 -31.84 -50.95
N THR A 16 -18.03 -31.68 -51.59
CA THR A 16 -16.79 -31.24 -50.96
C THR A 16 -17.00 -29.94 -50.19
N SER A 17 -17.09 -30.03 -48.87
CA SER A 17 -16.90 -28.87 -47.98
C SER A 17 -15.65 -29.11 -47.14
N GLN A 18 -14.49 -28.83 -47.74
CA GLN A 18 -13.29 -28.57 -46.96
C GLN A 18 -13.47 -27.22 -46.25
N SER A 19 -13.78 -27.26 -44.96
CA SER A 19 -13.56 -26.09 -44.10
C SER A 19 -12.84 -26.49 -42.82
N LYS A 20 -11.58 -26.90 -42.95
CA LYS A 20 -10.59 -26.75 -41.87
C LYS A 20 -10.26 -25.26 -41.69
N LYS A 21 -11.24 -24.45 -41.29
CA LYS A 21 -11.01 -23.06 -40.89
C LYS A 21 -10.38 -23.06 -39.50
N ARG A 22 -9.09 -22.71 -39.48
CA ARG A 22 -8.29 -22.30 -38.31
C ARG A 22 -9.16 -21.66 -37.22
N ARG A 23 -9.56 -22.43 -36.20
CA ARG A 23 -10.10 -21.90 -34.93
C ARG A 23 -8.97 -21.45 -34.02
N THR A 24 -8.10 -20.58 -34.53
CA THR A 24 -7.11 -19.88 -33.71
C THR A 24 -6.94 -18.45 -34.21
N PRO A 25 -7.89 -17.56 -33.90
CA PRO A 25 -7.49 -16.17 -33.70
C PRO A 25 -8.06 -15.51 -32.43
N LEU A 26 -9.07 -16.05 -31.76
CA LEU A 26 -9.65 -15.28 -30.64
C LEU A 26 -8.78 -15.31 -29.38
N LEU A 27 -8.31 -16.49 -28.95
CA LEU A 27 -7.45 -16.60 -27.74
C LEU A 27 -6.07 -15.93 -27.91
N SER A 28 -5.45 -16.03 -29.10
CA SER A 28 -4.12 -15.45 -29.34
C SER A 28 -4.18 -13.93 -29.43
N PHE A 29 -5.24 -13.36 -30.02
CA PHE A 29 -5.48 -11.92 -29.98
C PHE A 29 -5.82 -11.43 -28.58
N LEU A 30 -6.66 -12.15 -27.82
CA LEU A 30 -6.93 -11.83 -26.41
C LEU A 30 -5.66 -11.89 -25.55
N SER A 31 -4.77 -12.84 -25.81
CA SER A 31 -3.47 -12.92 -25.12
C SER A 31 -2.55 -11.74 -25.46
N LYS A 32 -2.53 -11.28 -26.72
CA LYS A 32 -1.75 -10.11 -27.16
C LYS A 32 -2.32 -8.81 -26.60
N VAL A 33 -3.64 -8.64 -26.60
CA VAL A 33 -4.31 -7.45 -26.05
C VAL A 33 -4.16 -7.43 -24.52
N SER A 34 -4.33 -8.57 -23.86
CA SER A 34 -4.07 -8.72 -22.41
C SER A 34 -2.63 -8.41 -22.04
N TRP A 35 -1.66 -8.89 -22.84
CA TRP A 35 -0.23 -8.60 -22.61
C TRP A 35 0.10 -7.12 -22.82
N LYS A 36 -0.43 -6.49 -23.87
CA LYS A 36 -0.30 -5.06 -24.12
C LYS A 36 -0.91 -4.23 -22.99
N LEU A 37 -2.09 -4.61 -22.51
CA LEU A 37 -2.77 -3.96 -21.38
C LEU A 37 -1.96 -4.10 -20.08
N ARG A 38 -1.39 -5.29 -19.81
CA ARG A 38 -0.50 -5.54 -18.66
C ARG A 38 0.78 -4.70 -18.73
N LEU A 39 1.35 -4.52 -19.92
CA LEU A 39 2.53 -3.68 -20.15
C LEU A 39 2.19 -2.19 -19.98
N GLN A 40 1.11 -1.71 -20.58
CA GLN A 40 0.64 -0.33 -20.40
C GLN A 40 0.37 -0.02 -18.92
N LYS A 41 -0.31 -0.93 -18.20
CA LYS A 41 -0.53 -0.79 -16.75
C LYS A 41 0.80 -0.73 -15.98
N ARG A 42 1.79 -1.52 -16.37
CA ARG A 42 3.12 -1.52 -15.73
C ARG A 42 3.88 -0.22 -15.97
N GLU A 43 3.79 0.36 -17.16
CA GLU A 43 4.45 1.63 -17.49
C GLU A 43 3.75 2.81 -16.81
N LEU A 44 2.42 2.81 -16.80
CA LEU A 44 1.62 3.79 -16.07
C LEU A 44 1.99 3.82 -14.58
N LEU A 45 2.15 2.65 -13.94
CA LEU A 45 2.49 2.56 -12.52
C LEU A 45 3.91 3.06 -12.20
N LYS A 46 4.88 2.87 -13.11
CA LYS A 46 6.21 3.49 -12.96
C LYS A 46 6.10 5.01 -13.04
N ASN A 47 5.33 5.52 -13.99
CA ASN A 47 5.13 6.96 -14.18
C ASN A 47 4.44 7.57 -12.95
N VAL A 48 3.44 6.88 -12.39
CA VAL A 48 2.80 7.30 -11.13
C VAL A 48 3.79 7.31 -9.98
N LEU A 49 4.61 6.27 -9.82
CA LEU A 49 5.63 6.24 -8.78
C LEU A 49 6.64 7.38 -8.93
N PHE A 50 7.06 7.69 -10.16
CA PHE A 50 7.94 8.82 -10.46
C PHE A 50 7.30 10.15 -10.08
N VAL A 51 6.05 10.39 -10.48
CA VAL A 51 5.32 11.62 -10.10
C VAL A 51 5.20 11.73 -8.58
N LEU A 52 4.90 10.65 -7.87
CA LEU A 52 4.85 10.65 -6.41
C LEU A 52 6.22 10.94 -5.79
N ALA A 53 7.30 10.40 -6.35
CA ALA A 53 8.66 10.66 -5.89
C ALA A 53 9.04 12.14 -6.02
N GLU A 54 8.70 12.77 -7.14
CA GLU A 54 8.89 14.21 -7.34
C GLU A 54 8.08 15.03 -6.34
N ARG A 55 6.78 14.69 -6.16
CA ARG A 55 5.89 15.39 -5.21
C ARG A 55 6.28 15.19 -3.75
N ALA A 56 6.93 14.07 -3.41
CA ALA A 56 7.47 13.81 -2.07
C ALA A 56 8.60 14.77 -1.68
N ARG A 57 9.21 15.46 -2.65
CA ARG A 57 10.29 16.45 -2.43
C ARG A 57 9.83 17.89 -2.60
N ASP A 58 8.52 18.12 -2.80
CA ASP A 58 7.98 19.45 -3.03
C ASP A 58 8.16 20.32 -1.76
N PRO A 59 8.49 21.62 -1.90
CA PRO A 59 8.57 22.54 -0.76
C PRO A 59 7.27 22.59 0.06
N ASN A 60 6.12 22.34 -0.57
CA ASN A 60 4.83 22.36 0.08
C ASN A 60 4.51 21.03 0.79
N ALA A 61 4.33 21.10 2.12
CA ALA A 61 4.01 19.95 2.96
C ALA A 61 2.73 19.20 2.55
N LYS A 62 1.68 19.91 2.09
CA LYS A 62 0.43 19.29 1.63
C LYS A 62 0.66 18.39 0.44
N LYS A 63 1.52 18.80 -0.51
CA LYS A 63 1.86 17.98 -1.67
C LYS A 63 2.71 16.77 -1.28
N ARG A 64 3.67 16.93 -0.37
CA ARG A 64 4.45 15.81 0.18
C ARG A 64 3.54 14.79 0.87
N ARG A 65 2.60 15.25 1.70
CA ARG A 65 1.61 14.39 2.36
C ARG A 65 0.74 13.65 1.34
N LEU A 66 0.25 14.34 0.31
CA LEU A 66 -0.52 13.70 -0.77
C LEU A 66 0.31 12.66 -1.53
N ALA A 67 1.61 12.89 -1.70
CA ALA A 67 2.49 11.89 -2.27
C ALA A 67 2.58 10.64 -1.38
N MET A 68 2.74 10.80 -0.06
CA MET A 68 2.75 9.67 0.89
C MET A 68 1.44 8.89 0.84
N ARG A 69 0.30 9.59 0.89
CA ARG A 69 -1.01 8.97 0.72
C ARG A 69 -1.15 8.23 -0.61
N GLY A 70 -0.65 8.82 -1.70
CA GLY A 70 -0.65 8.21 -3.03
C GLY A 70 0.17 6.91 -3.08
N LEU A 71 1.31 6.85 -2.38
CA LEU A 71 2.08 5.62 -2.22
C LEU A 71 1.28 4.54 -1.47
N GLY A 72 0.50 4.92 -0.46
CA GLY A 72 -0.39 4.01 0.27
C GLY A 72 -1.51 3.45 -0.60
N ALA A 73 -2.14 4.31 -1.41
CA ALA A 73 -3.13 3.88 -2.38
C ALA A 73 -2.51 2.91 -3.40
N LEU A 74 -1.34 3.24 -3.95
CA LEU A 74 -0.61 2.34 -4.85
C LEU A 74 -0.33 0.97 -4.22
N ALA A 75 0.02 0.96 -2.93
CA ALA A 75 0.31 -0.28 -2.20
C ALA A 75 -0.92 -1.17 -1.97
N GLN A 76 -2.11 -0.57 -1.87
CA GLN A 76 -3.36 -1.28 -1.75
C GLN A 76 -3.87 -1.80 -3.10
N GLU A 77 -3.81 -0.96 -4.15
CA GLU A 77 -4.33 -1.27 -5.48
C GLU A 77 -3.45 -2.24 -6.29
N ALA A 78 -2.14 -2.27 -6.02
CA ALA A 78 -1.17 -3.06 -6.78
C ALA A 78 -0.13 -3.76 -5.87
N PRO A 79 -0.56 -4.68 -4.98
CA PRO A 79 0.33 -5.32 -4.00
C PRO A 79 1.43 -6.19 -4.64
N ASP A 80 1.20 -6.73 -5.84
CA ASP A 80 2.22 -7.45 -6.61
C ASP A 80 3.37 -6.53 -7.07
N LYS A 81 3.08 -5.25 -7.28
CA LYS A 81 4.08 -4.23 -7.68
C LYS A 81 4.82 -3.63 -6.51
N VAL A 82 4.22 -3.62 -5.33
CA VAL A 82 4.88 -3.21 -4.08
C VAL A 82 6.18 -3.97 -3.89
N ARG A 83 6.18 -5.30 -4.05
CA ARG A 83 7.39 -6.12 -3.90
C ARG A 83 8.48 -5.74 -4.88
N LYS A 84 8.11 -5.38 -6.11
CA LYS A 84 9.05 -5.00 -7.18
C LYS A 84 9.71 -3.65 -6.90
N TYR A 85 8.94 -2.66 -6.45
CA TYR A 85 9.42 -1.29 -6.23
C TYR A 85 9.71 -0.97 -4.76
N LYS A 86 9.77 -1.99 -3.90
CA LYS A 86 9.86 -1.83 -2.44
C LYS A 86 10.99 -0.91 -2.00
N LYS A 87 12.18 -0.99 -2.62
CA LYS A 87 13.32 -0.14 -2.26
C LYS A 87 13.01 1.34 -2.45
N VAL A 88 12.45 1.71 -3.61
CA VAL A 88 12.10 3.10 -3.93
C VAL A 88 10.96 3.59 -3.03
N MET A 89 9.94 2.77 -2.82
CA MET A 89 8.83 3.14 -1.95
C MET A 89 9.27 3.30 -0.49
N LEU A 90 10.15 2.44 0.01
CA LEU A 90 10.72 2.54 1.35
C LEU A 90 11.61 3.77 1.51
N ASP A 91 12.47 4.10 0.52
CA ASP A 91 13.26 5.34 0.55
C ASP A 91 12.38 6.59 0.66
N LEU A 92 11.32 6.67 -0.14
CA LEU A 92 10.38 7.80 -0.09
C LEU A 92 9.66 7.89 1.26
N LEU A 93 9.24 6.75 1.81
CA LEU A 93 8.56 6.72 3.10
C LEU A 93 9.50 7.09 4.25
N VAL A 94 10.72 6.57 4.26
CA VAL A 94 11.73 6.93 5.26
C VAL A 94 11.99 8.44 5.21
N ARG A 95 12.16 9.03 4.02
CA ARG A 95 12.25 10.50 3.90
C ARG A 95 11.05 11.23 4.49
N GLY A 96 9.84 10.70 4.27
CA GLY A 96 8.61 11.25 4.85
C GLY A 96 8.53 11.11 6.38
N LEU A 97 9.13 10.06 6.96
CA LEU A 97 9.24 9.92 8.42
C LEU A 97 10.19 10.97 9.03
N TYR A 98 11.21 11.39 8.29
CA TYR A 98 12.16 12.44 8.66
C TYR A 98 11.73 13.84 8.16
N ASP A 99 10.45 14.05 7.84
CA ASP A 99 9.99 15.37 7.36
C ASP A 99 10.28 16.45 8.43
N PRO A 100 11.06 17.49 8.10
CA PRO A 100 11.54 18.43 9.12
C PRO A 100 10.48 19.43 9.60
N VAL A 101 9.35 19.56 8.89
CA VAL A 101 8.43 20.68 9.06
C VAL A 101 7.01 20.24 9.40
N SER A 102 6.58 19.05 8.95
CA SER A 102 5.17 18.68 8.96
C SER A 102 4.90 17.33 9.63
N SER A 103 4.30 17.39 10.82
CA SER A 103 3.77 16.22 11.53
C SER A 103 2.71 15.46 10.73
N GLU A 104 1.96 16.14 9.85
CA GLU A 104 0.99 15.49 8.97
C GLU A 104 1.66 14.61 7.91
N VAL A 105 2.82 15.03 7.38
CA VAL A 105 3.61 14.22 6.45
C VAL A 105 4.17 13.00 7.18
N ILE A 106 4.73 13.20 8.37
CA ILE A 106 5.24 12.10 9.21
C ILE A 106 4.11 11.09 9.48
N HIS A 107 2.96 11.54 9.95
CA HIS A 107 1.82 10.68 10.28
C HIS A 107 1.31 9.89 9.05
N GLU A 108 1.13 10.55 7.90
CA GLU A 108 0.71 9.86 6.67
C GLU A 108 1.79 8.88 6.18
N SER A 109 3.07 9.20 6.38
CA SER A 109 4.20 8.31 6.05
C SER A 109 4.21 7.07 6.92
N VAL A 110 4.01 7.23 8.23
CA VAL A 110 3.89 6.14 9.20
C VAL A 110 2.72 5.22 8.82
N LYS A 111 1.53 5.79 8.60
CA LYS A 111 0.35 5.03 8.16
C LYS A 111 0.60 4.25 6.88
N THR A 112 1.25 4.88 5.90
CA THR A 112 1.57 4.26 4.61
C THR A 112 2.63 3.16 4.76
N LEU A 113 3.61 3.37 5.64
CA LEU A 113 4.62 2.39 5.95
C LEU A 113 4.00 1.13 6.55
N THR A 114 3.03 1.26 7.46
CA THR A 114 2.31 0.11 8.03
C THR A 114 1.63 -0.74 6.94
N ILE A 115 1.00 -0.09 5.96
CA ILE A 115 0.39 -0.78 4.81
C ILE A 115 1.47 -1.53 4.02
N MET A 116 2.56 -0.85 3.67
CA MET A 116 3.68 -1.41 2.91
C MET A 116 4.32 -2.62 3.62
N LEU A 117 4.61 -2.48 4.91
CA LEU A 117 5.18 -3.53 5.75
C LEU A 117 4.28 -4.76 5.80
N GLY A 118 2.96 -4.56 5.90
CA GLY A 118 1.99 -5.65 5.80
C GLY A 118 2.01 -6.37 4.44
N LYS A 119 2.18 -5.65 3.32
CA LYS A 119 2.25 -6.26 1.98
C LYS A 119 3.56 -7.01 1.70
N ILE A 120 4.69 -6.50 2.23
CA ILE A 120 5.99 -7.17 2.08
C ILE A 120 6.30 -8.16 3.21
N GLN A 121 5.44 -8.24 4.24
CA GLN A 121 5.60 -9.09 5.43
C GLN A 121 6.97 -8.90 6.08
N GLY A 122 7.48 -7.66 6.12
CA GLY A 122 8.82 -7.34 6.63
C GLY A 122 9.99 -7.92 5.82
N HIS A 123 9.77 -8.63 4.70
CA HIS A 123 10.85 -9.26 3.95
C HIS A 123 11.67 -8.27 3.12
N GLY A 124 13.00 -8.32 3.31
CA GLY A 124 13.97 -7.56 2.54
C GLY A 124 13.85 -6.06 2.75
N LEU A 125 13.72 -5.66 4.02
CA LEU A 125 13.92 -4.29 4.48
C LEU A 125 15.38 -3.85 4.37
N GLY A 126 16.34 -4.76 4.61
CA GLY A 126 17.76 -4.42 4.52
C GLY A 126 18.13 -3.27 5.45
N SER A 127 18.92 -2.30 4.95
CA SER A 127 19.36 -1.14 5.72
C SER A 127 18.21 -0.24 6.20
N PHE A 128 17.07 -0.21 5.48
CA PHE A 128 15.91 0.59 5.88
C PHE A 128 15.35 0.18 7.24
N PHE A 129 15.62 -1.04 7.71
CA PHE A 129 15.21 -1.47 9.03
C PHE A 129 15.78 -0.57 10.13
N ILE A 130 17.05 -0.17 10.03
CA ILE A 130 17.70 0.69 11.01
C ILE A 130 17.04 2.08 11.00
N ASP A 131 16.86 2.67 9.82
CA ASP A 131 16.26 4.01 9.69
C ASP A 131 14.82 4.04 10.21
N ILE A 132 14.04 3.00 9.88
CA ILE A 132 12.65 2.86 10.31
C ILE A 132 12.56 2.68 11.83
N THR A 133 13.38 1.79 12.41
CA THR A 133 13.35 1.51 13.85
C THR A 133 13.84 2.70 14.67
N LEU A 134 14.90 3.38 14.21
CA LEU A 134 15.40 4.61 14.83
C LEU A 134 14.30 5.69 14.86
N GLN A 135 13.63 5.90 13.72
CA GLN A 135 12.61 6.92 13.63
C GLN A 135 11.33 6.55 14.41
N ALA A 136 10.93 5.28 14.39
CA ALA A 136 9.83 4.79 15.22
C ALA A 136 10.09 4.98 16.71
N ARG A 137 11.32 4.73 17.18
CA ARG A 137 11.72 4.99 18.57
C ARG A 137 11.61 6.47 18.92
N THR A 138 12.12 7.35 18.06
CA THR A 138 12.07 8.81 18.28
C THR A 138 10.62 9.30 18.38
N LEU A 139 9.76 8.85 17.47
CA LEU A 139 8.33 9.18 17.50
C LEU A 139 7.63 8.66 18.75
N LEU A 140 7.99 7.46 19.23
CA LEU A 140 7.47 6.89 20.47
C LEU A 140 7.92 7.70 21.69
N ASP A 141 9.21 8.02 21.78
CA ASP A 141 9.78 8.80 22.88
C ASP A 141 9.10 10.17 22.98
N ASP A 142 8.90 10.85 21.85
CA ASP A 142 8.24 12.14 21.81
C ASP A 142 6.77 12.02 22.20
N ALA A 143 6.05 11.01 21.69
CA ALA A 143 4.70 10.68 22.11
C ALA A 143 4.62 10.47 23.63
N CYS A 144 5.46 9.62 24.21
CA CYS A 144 5.51 9.35 25.64
C CYS A 144 5.81 10.61 26.46
N LYS A 145 6.78 11.43 26.04
CA LYS A 145 7.07 12.72 26.70
C LYS A 145 5.87 13.65 26.67
N MET A 146 5.16 13.74 25.54
CA MET A 146 3.94 14.54 25.43
C MET A 146 2.86 14.00 26.38
N THR A 147 2.64 12.68 26.42
CA THR A 147 1.67 12.05 27.33
C THR A 147 2.01 12.32 28.79
N VAL A 148 3.28 12.18 29.18
CA VAL A 148 3.71 12.48 30.55
C VAL A 148 3.45 13.94 30.88
N ARG A 149 3.85 14.89 30.01
CA ARG A 149 3.58 16.32 30.21
C ARG A 149 2.10 16.63 30.32
N ALA A 150 1.28 15.97 29.51
CA ALA A 150 -0.17 16.04 29.55
C ALA A 150 -0.77 15.55 30.88
N CYS A 151 -0.22 14.48 31.44
CA CYS A 151 -0.71 13.84 32.67
C CYS A 151 -0.16 14.48 33.95
N VAL A 152 1.04 15.09 33.92
CA VAL A 152 1.70 15.73 35.09
C VAL A 152 0.78 16.66 35.89
N PRO A 153 -0.07 17.52 35.28
CA PRO A 153 -1.02 18.35 36.03
C PRO A 153 -2.01 17.55 36.89
N TYR A 154 -2.36 16.32 36.51
CA TYR A 154 -3.30 15.44 37.20
C TYR A 154 -2.64 14.53 38.23
N LEU A 155 -1.31 14.38 38.16
CA LEU A 155 -0.51 13.61 39.11
C LEU A 155 -0.01 14.47 40.28
N LYS A 156 -0.20 15.80 40.23
CA LYS A 156 0.10 16.68 41.37
C LYS A 156 -0.89 16.40 42.51
N PRO A 157 -0.41 16.22 43.76
CA PRO A 157 -1.30 16.06 44.91
C PRO A 157 -2.26 17.24 45.02
N ARG A 158 -3.57 16.94 45.04
CA ARG A 158 -4.66 17.91 45.15
C ARG A 158 -4.55 18.63 46.50
N LYS A 159 -4.34 19.94 46.49
CA LYS A 159 -4.84 20.83 47.55
C LYS A 159 -6.13 21.45 47.00
N GLU A 160 -7.27 21.03 47.54
CA GLU A 160 -8.64 21.40 47.10
C GLU A 160 -8.98 22.90 47.33
N PRO A 161 -10.10 23.47 46.78
CA PRO A 161 -11.26 22.82 46.13
C PRO A 161 -11.80 23.42 44.79
N SER A 162 -12.62 22.58 44.12
CA SER A 162 -13.75 22.82 43.17
C SER A 162 -13.58 23.64 41.89
N PHE A 163 -13.91 23.05 40.72
CA PHE A 163 -15.02 23.40 39.81
C PHE A 163 -14.89 22.56 38.50
N GLN A 164 -15.84 21.66 38.25
CA GLN A 164 -15.79 20.59 37.23
C GLN A 164 -16.00 21.03 35.76
N SER A 165 -15.75 22.29 35.39
CA SER A 165 -16.05 22.77 34.03
C SER A 165 -14.85 22.79 33.08
N GLU A 166 -13.62 23.00 33.56
CA GLU A 166 -12.43 23.09 32.69
C GLU A 166 -11.84 21.71 32.34
N GLU A 167 -12.08 20.71 33.19
CA GLU A 167 -11.44 19.40 33.15
C GLU A 167 -11.90 18.57 31.93
N ASP A 168 -13.19 18.67 31.56
CA ASP A 168 -13.76 18.04 30.37
C ASP A 168 -13.23 18.63 29.05
N GLN A 169 -13.00 19.94 29.03
CA GLN A 169 -12.43 20.62 27.86
C GLN A 169 -10.93 20.31 27.69
N LYS A 170 -10.21 20.15 28.80
CA LYS A 170 -8.81 19.74 28.85
C LYS A 170 -8.66 18.28 28.40
N ASN A 171 -9.56 17.40 28.83
CA ASN A 171 -9.62 15.99 28.39
C ASN A 171 -9.87 15.84 26.88
N ARG A 172 -10.70 16.68 26.26
CA ARG A 172 -10.88 16.67 24.79
C ARG A 172 -9.64 17.11 24.01
N ARG A 173 -8.83 18.03 24.55
CA ARG A 173 -7.56 18.43 23.92
C ARG A 173 -6.51 17.33 24.04
N LEU A 174 -6.45 16.69 25.21
CA LEU A 174 -5.54 15.58 25.49
C LEU A 174 -5.84 14.36 24.62
N SER A 175 -7.11 13.99 24.45
CA SER A 175 -7.49 12.89 23.55
C SER A 175 -7.09 13.18 22.11
N ARG A 176 -7.21 14.44 21.64
CA ARG A 176 -6.70 14.86 20.32
C ARG A 176 -5.18 14.75 20.24
N GLN A 177 -4.43 15.18 21.26
CA GLN A 177 -2.98 15.10 21.26
C GLN A 177 -2.45 13.66 21.29
N LEU A 178 -3.09 12.78 22.07
CA LEU A 178 -2.75 11.36 22.17
C LEU A 178 -3.18 10.56 20.94
N SER A 179 -4.20 11.02 20.19
CA SER A 179 -4.61 10.39 18.93
C SER A 179 -3.55 10.48 17.82
N HIS A 180 -2.51 11.30 17.98
CA HIS A 180 -1.37 11.36 17.08
C HIS A 180 -0.31 10.29 17.35
N CYS A 181 -0.37 9.62 18.51
CA CYS A 181 0.40 8.40 18.73
C CYS A 181 -0.23 7.31 17.84
N HIS A 182 0.57 6.63 17.02
CA HIS A 182 0.12 5.52 16.19
C HIS A 182 0.33 4.19 16.93
N PRO A 183 -0.62 3.72 17.77
CA PRO A 183 -0.51 2.44 18.45
C PRO A 183 -0.35 1.27 17.47
N GLU A 184 -0.78 1.43 16.21
CA GLU A 184 -0.70 0.40 15.18
C GLU A 184 0.74 0.05 14.79
N VAL A 185 1.68 1.00 14.91
CA VAL A 185 3.09 0.79 14.55
C VAL A 185 3.82 0.06 15.67
N LEU A 186 3.54 0.43 16.92
CA LEU A 186 3.99 -0.31 18.09
C LEU A 186 3.44 -1.72 18.07
N LEU A 187 2.14 -1.87 17.79
CA LEU A 187 1.50 -3.17 17.65
C LEU A 187 2.16 -3.98 16.54
N PHE A 188 2.45 -3.38 15.38
CA PHE A 188 3.16 -4.06 14.30
C PHE A 188 4.55 -4.56 14.74
N PHE A 189 5.38 -3.71 15.36
CA PHE A 189 6.73 -4.12 15.77
C PHE A 189 6.72 -5.16 16.90
N TYR A 190 5.80 -5.01 17.86
CA TYR A 190 5.62 -5.96 18.96
C TYR A 190 5.08 -7.31 18.46
N SER A 191 4.05 -7.30 17.62
CA SER A 191 3.46 -8.51 17.03
C SER A 191 4.43 -9.30 16.15
N ASN A 192 5.46 -8.66 15.60
CA ASN A 192 6.46 -9.30 14.75
C ASN A 192 7.79 -9.58 15.46
N LYS A 193 7.89 -9.42 16.80
CA LYS A 193 9.13 -9.63 17.59
C LYS A 193 10.34 -8.86 17.04
N ILE A 194 10.10 -7.64 16.58
CA ILE A 194 11.13 -6.77 16.01
C ILE A 194 11.81 -5.92 17.12
N LEU A 195 11.14 -5.78 18.28
CA LEU A 195 11.63 -5.12 19.49
C LEU A 195 11.86 -6.14 20.60
#